data_AF-A0A5P8LTE7-F1
#
_entry.id   AF-A0A5P8LTE7-F1
#
_cell.length_a   1.000
_cell.length_b   1.000
_cell.length_c   1.000
_cell.angle_alpha   90.00
_cell.angle_beta   90.00
_cell.angle_gamma   90.00
#
_symmetry.space_group_name_H-M   'P 1'
#
loop_
_entity.id
_entity.type
_entity.pdbx_description
1 polymer ?
#
loop_
_entity_poly.entity_id
_entity_poly.type
_entity_poly.pdbx_seq_one_letter_code
_entity_poly.pdbx_strand_id
1 'polypeptide(L)'
;MSEAQTKTDTPGIASELTAFQQNILVILSEEPRYGLAIKRELESYYDDEVNHGRLYPNLDDLVELGLVEKSELDKRTNQYGLTEAGKEAVLDQLSWVFGKFVTEESRAEELRDLVQQHE
;
A
#
# COMPACT_ATOMS: atom_id res chain seq x y z
N MET A 1 -23.18 -31.29 9.20
CA MET A 1 -21.71 -31.26 9.26
C MET A 1 -21.29 -30.05 8.46
N SER A 2 -21.01 -28.95 9.16
CA SER A 2 -20.67 -27.66 8.55
C SER A 2 -19.31 -27.78 7.88
N GLU A 3 -19.25 -27.47 6.59
CA GLU A 3 -18.00 -27.22 5.90
C GLU A 3 -17.36 -25.99 6.54
N ALA A 4 -16.32 -26.22 7.34
CA ALA A 4 -15.43 -25.16 7.77
C ALA A 4 -14.70 -24.68 6.52
N GLN A 5 -15.10 -23.52 5.98
CA GLN A 5 -14.28 -22.80 5.02
C GLN A 5 -13.01 -22.40 5.76
N THR A 6 -11.94 -23.13 5.48
CA THR A 6 -10.59 -22.78 5.88
C THR A 6 -10.30 -21.43 5.26
N LYS A 7 -10.38 -20.34 6.04
CA LYS A 7 -9.78 -19.08 5.65
C LYS A 7 -8.31 -19.40 5.37
N THR A 8 -7.90 -19.22 4.13
CA THR A 8 -6.50 -19.28 3.73
C THR A 8 -5.83 -18.04 4.31
N ASP A 9 -5.61 -18.03 5.62
CA ASP A 9 -4.75 -17.06 6.30
C ASP A 9 -3.28 -17.45 6.00
N THR A 10 -2.92 -17.53 4.72
CA THR A 10 -1.51 -17.34 4.37
C THR A 10 -1.25 -15.88 4.70
N PRO A 11 -0.31 -15.55 5.61
CA PRO A 11 0.10 -14.17 5.77
C PRO A 11 0.58 -13.71 4.39
N GLY A 12 -0.21 -12.89 3.70
CA GLY A 12 0.20 -12.31 2.44
C GLY A 12 1.50 -11.54 2.66
N ILE A 13 2.28 -11.33 1.59
CA ILE A 13 3.51 -10.52 1.61
C ILE A 13 3.27 -9.17 2.32
N ALA A 14 2.04 -8.64 2.28
CA ALA A 14 1.60 -7.46 3.01
C ALA A 14 2.03 -7.41 4.49
N SER A 15 2.01 -8.55 5.19
CA SER A 15 2.39 -8.65 6.62
C SER A 15 3.89 -8.54 6.89
N GLU A 16 4.72 -8.72 5.88
CA GLU A 16 6.19 -8.61 5.95
C GLU A 16 6.68 -7.21 5.57
N LEU A 17 5.82 -6.40 4.95
CA LEU A 17 6.15 -5.03 4.56
C LEU A 17 6.23 -4.11 5.77
N THR A 18 7.24 -3.24 5.77
CA THR A 18 7.30 -2.14 6.74
C THR A 18 6.15 -1.15 6.52
N ALA A 19 5.75 -0.42 7.56
CA ALA A 19 4.76 0.67 7.40
C ALA A 19 5.18 1.70 6.33
N PHE A 20 6.49 1.92 6.16
CA PHE A 20 7.00 2.81 5.13
C PHE A 20 6.78 2.27 3.72
N GLN A 21 6.99 0.97 3.49
CA GLN A 21 6.68 0.29 2.23
C GLN A 21 5.18 0.25 1.95
N GLN A 22 4.36 -0.05 2.97
CA GLN A 22 2.90 -0.02 2.84
C GLN A 22 2.40 1.37 2.42
N ASN A 23 2.95 2.44 3.01
CA ASN A 23 2.59 3.81 2.63
C ASN A 23 3.00 4.16 1.19
N ILE A 24 4.13 3.63 0.70
CA ILE A 24 4.49 3.75 -0.72
C ILE A 24 3.43 3.08 -1.62
N LEU A 25 2.99 1.87 -1.28
CA LEU A 25 1.96 1.18 -2.07
C LEU A 25 0.64 1.93 -2.07
N VAL A 26 0.23 2.50 -0.93
CA VAL A 26 -0.97 3.34 -0.82
C VAL A 26 -0.87 4.57 -1.72
N ILE A 27 0.27 5.28 -1.70
CA ILE A 27 0.49 6.45 -2.57
C ILE A 27 0.43 6.08 -4.06
N LEU A 28 0.98 4.92 -4.42
CA LEU A 28 0.95 4.42 -5.80
C LEU A 28 -0.42 3.84 -6.21
N SER A 29 -1.36 3.67 -5.27
CA SER A 29 -2.71 3.19 -5.57
C SER A 29 -3.56 4.22 -6.33
N GLU A 30 -3.21 5.50 -6.22
CA GLU A 30 -3.89 6.57 -6.96
C GLU A 30 -3.48 6.58 -8.43
N GLU A 31 -2.19 6.65 -8.70
CA GLU A 31 -1.62 6.63 -10.05
C GLU A 31 -0.10 6.35 -10.03
N PRO A 32 0.50 5.94 -11.16
CA PRO A 32 1.95 5.80 -11.28
C PRO A 32 2.68 7.14 -11.13
N ARG A 33 3.63 7.24 -10.20
CA ARG A 33 4.31 8.48 -9.82
C ARG A 33 5.82 8.40 -10.00
N TYR A 34 6.46 9.54 -10.26
CA TYR A 34 7.92 9.65 -10.22
C TYR A 34 8.43 9.60 -8.78
N GLY A 35 9.66 9.12 -8.57
CA GLY A 35 10.24 9.01 -7.22
C GLY A 35 10.20 10.31 -6.41
N LEU A 36 10.38 11.48 -7.04
CA LEU A 36 10.26 12.77 -6.38
C LEU A 36 8.82 13.12 -5.95
N ALA A 37 7.82 12.71 -6.72
CA ALA A 37 6.42 12.91 -6.35
C ALA A 37 6.05 12.01 -5.16
N ILE A 38 6.49 10.75 -5.17
CA ILE A 38 6.31 9.82 -4.04
C ILE A 38 6.96 10.38 -2.77
N LYS A 39 8.19 10.92 -2.89
CA LYS A 39 8.88 11.60 -1.78
C LYS A 39 8.01 12.70 -1.16
N ARG A 40 7.45 13.58 -2.00
CA ARG A 40 6.64 14.72 -1.52
C ARG A 40 5.36 14.28 -0.80
N GLU A 41 4.69 13.25 -1.30
CA GLU A 41 3.52 12.68 -0.62
C GLU A 41 3.91 12.09 0.75
N LEU A 42 5.02 11.35 0.81
CA LEU A 42 5.50 10.80 2.08
C LEU A 42 5.91 11.91 3.06
N GLU A 43 6.55 12.98 2.59
CA GLU A 43 6.92 14.14 3.42
C GLU A 43 5.68 14.86 3.95
N SER A 44 4.66 15.03 3.11
CA SER A 44 3.38 15.59 3.53
C SER A 44 2.65 14.68 4.52
N TYR A 45 2.76 13.35 4.37
CA TYR A 45 2.12 12.39 5.25
C TYR A 45 2.79 12.31 6.63
N TYR A 46 4.12 12.32 6.67
CA TYR A 46 4.88 12.25 7.93
C TYR A 46 5.11 13.61 8.60
N ASP A 47 4.77 14.72 7.91
CA ASP A 47 5.09 16.08 8.34
C ASP A 47 6.59 16.25 8.66
N ASP A 48 7.45 15.58 7.86
CA ASP A 48 8.90 15.51 8.07
C ASP A 48 9.64 15.21 6.76
N GLU A 49 10.94 15.49 6.71
CA GLU A 49 11.79 15.23 5.56
C GLU A 49 12.03 13.72 5.36
N VAL A 50 11.87 13.24 4.13
CA VAL A 50 12.09 11.83 3.77
C VAL A 50 13.41 11.69 3.05
N ASN A 51 14.41 11.12 3.73
CA ASN A 51 15.73 10.91 3.14
C ASN A 51 15.69 10.06 1.86
N HIS A 52 16.42 10.49 0.83
CA HIS A 52 16.55 9.74 -0.44
C HIS A 52 17.07 8.32 -0.22
N GLY A 53 18.06 8.15 0.65
CA GLY A 53 18.61 6.84 1.04
C GLY A 53 17.65 5.95 1.84
N ARG A 54 16.48 6.46 2.23
CA ARG A 54 15.37 5.65 2.77
C ARG A 54 14.37 5.32 1.67
N LEU A 55 13.99 6.29 0.85
CA LEU A 55 12.98 6.09 -0.19
C LEU A 55 13.41 5.07 -1.25
N TYR A 56 14.58 5.26 -1.87
CA TYR A 56 14.95 4.47 -3.05
C TYR A 56 15.26 3.01 -2.77
N PRO A 57 15.91 2.63 -1.65
CA PRO A 57 16.03 1.23 -1.28
C PRO A 57 14.67 0.55 -1.09
N ASN A 58 13.70 1.22 -0.46
CA ASN A 58 12.33 0.67 -0.36
C ASN A 58 11.63 0.63 -1.73
N LEU A 59 11.91 1.61 -2.60
CA LEU A 59 11.77 1.59 -4.06
C LEU A 59 12.10 0.23 -4.67
N ASP A 60 13.39 -0.08 -4.58
CA ASP A 60 13.98 -1.23 -5.24
C ASP A 60 13.50 -2.54 -4.59
N ASP A 61 13.36 -2.61 -3.26
CA ASP A 61 12.79 -3.77 -2.56
C ASP A 61 11.37 -4.11 -3.05
N LEU A 62 10.50 -3.10 -3.17
CA LEU A 62 9.12 -3.30 -3.64
C LEU A 62 9.05 -3.74 -5.11
N VAL A 63 10.03 -3.32 -5.92
CA VAL A 63 10.18 -3.78 -7.31
C VAL A 63 10.68 -5.23 -7.36
N GLU A 64 11.65 -5.58 -6.52
CA GLU A 64 12.16 -6.96 -6.41
C GLU A 64 11.06 -7.93 -5.93
N LEU A 65 10.18 -7.48 -5.03
CA LEU A 65 9.01 -8.23 -4.58
C LEU A 65 7.89 -8.30 -5.63
N GLY A 66 8.01 -7.60 -6.76
CA GLY A 66 7.01 -7.57 -7.84
C GLY A 66 5.73 -6.80 -7.49
N LEU A 67 5.73 -6.02 -6.41
CA LEU A 67 4.59 -5.23 -5.96
C LEU A 67 4.52 -3.87 -6.69
N VAL A 68 5.66 -3.40 -7.17
CA VAL A 68 5.80 -2.16 -7.92
C VAL A 68 6.52 -2.45 -9.23
N GLU A 69 6.03 -1.91 -10.33
CA GLU A 69 6.76 -1.86 -11.59
C GLU A 69 7.54 -0.55 -11.69
N LYS A 70 8.74 -0.63 -12.27
CA LYS A 70 9.61 0.51 -12.53
C LYS A 70 9.77 0.67 -14.04
N SER A 71 9.37 1.83 -14.55
CA SER A 71 9.55 2.20 -15.95
C SER A 71 10.46 3.43 -16.07
N GLU A 72 11.23 3.48 -17.15
CA GLU A 72 12.15 4.59 -17.44
C GLU A 72 11.44 5.58 -18.38
N LEU A 73 11.24 6.82 -17.92
CA LEU A 73 10.73 7.90 -18.77
C LEU A 73 11.88 8.49 -19.60
N ASP A 74 13.02 8.69 -18.95
CA ASP A 74 14.27 9.18 -19.51
C ASP A 74 15.46 8.63 -18.70
N LYS A 75 16.69 8.92 -19.15
CA LYS A 75 17.95 8.45 -18.54
C LYS A 75 18.13 8.73 -17.04
N ARG A 76 17.30 9.57 -16.43
CA ARG A 76 17.40 10.04 -15.04
C ARG A 76 16.08 9.92 -14.26
N THR A 77 14.96 9.77 -14.95
CA THR A 77 13.62 9.80 -14.34
C THR A 77 12.95 8.45 -14.43
N ASN A 78 12.82 7.77 -13.29
CA ASN A 78 12.03 6.56 -13.15
C ASN A 78 10.61 6.89 -12.70
N GLN A 79 9.64 6.22 -13.31
CA GLN A 79 8.25 6.16 -12.86
C GLN A 79 8.01 4.82 -12.17
N TYR A 80 7.21 4.85 -11.12
CA TYR A 80 6.84 3.67 -10.34
C TYR A 80 5.32 3.51 -10.39
N GLY A 81 4.85 2.31 -10.72
CA GLY A 81 3.43 1.97 -10.80
C GLY A 81 3.12 0.78 -9.91
N LEU A 82 1.92 0.76 -9.34
CA LEU A 82 1.45 -0.40 -8.57
C LEU A 82 1.14 -1.56 -9.54
N THR A 83 1.65 -2.75 -9.26
CA THR A 83 1.24 -3.95 -10.00
C THR A 83 -0.06 -4.51 -9.45
N GLU A 84 -0.67 -5.49 -10.12
CA GLU A 84 -1.83 -6.19 -9.55
C GLU A 84 -1.48 -6.88 -8.21
N ALA A 85 -0.27 -7.45 -8.09
CA ALA A 85 0.19 -8.03 -6.81
C ALA A 85 0.38 -6.95 -5.72
N GLY A 86 0.85 -5.76 -6.09
CA GLY A 86 0.91 -4.61 -5.18
C GLY A 86 -0.47 -4.16 -4.71
N LYS A 87 -1.45 -4.13 -5.61
CA LYS A 87 -2.85 -3.82 -5.29
C LYS A 87 -3.46 -4.87 -4.36
N GLU A 88 -3.23 -6.15 -4.62
CA GLU A 88 -3.64 -7.24 -3.73
C GLU A 88 -3.02 -7.07 -2.33
N ALA A 89 -1.72 -6.73 -2.25
CA ALA A 89 -1.06 -6.47 -0.97
C ALA A 89 -1.69 -5.29 -0.19
N VAL A 90 -2.12 -4.23 -0.87
CA VAL A 90 -2.87 -3.12 -0.25
C VAL A 90 -4.23 -3.61 0.28
N LEU A 91 -4.98 -4.38 -0.53
CA LEU A 91 -6.28 -4.92 -0.12
C LEU A 91 -6.17 -5.89 1.06
N ASP A 92 -5.13 -6.72 1.09
CA ASP A 92 -4.84 -7.63 2.20
C ASP A 92 -4.58 -6.86 3.50
N GLN A 93 -3.78 -5.78 3.42
CA GLN A 93 -3.52 -4.92 4.56
C GLN A 93 -4.79 -4.25 5.07
N LEU A 94 -5.63 -3.70 4.17
CA LEU A 94 -6.91 -3.10 4.54
C LEU A 94 -7.86 -4.12 5.15
N SER A 95 -7.94 -5.33 4.58
CA SER A 95 -8.73 -6.44 5.11
C SER A 95 -8.32 -6.80 6.53
N TRP A 96 -7.02 -6.87 6.80
CA TRP A 96 -6.50 -7.11 8.14
C TRP A 96 -6.88 -5.97 9.10
N VAL A 97 -6.69 -4.71 8.71
CA VAL A 97 -7.08 -3.54 9.52
C VAL A 97 -8.58 -3.57 9.83
N PHE A 98 -9.42 -3.83 8.82
CA PHE A 98 -10.87 -3.91 8.99
C PHE A 98 -11.25 -5.03 9.96
N GLY A 99 -10.63 -6.21 9.83
CA GLY A 99 -10.83 -7.33 10.76
C GLY A 99 -10.43 -7.04 12.20
N LYS A 100 -9.56 -6.05 12.44
CA LYS A 100 -9.19 -5.58 13.79
C LYS A 100 -10.03 -4.39 14.27
N PHE A 101 -10.43 -3.50 13.37
CA PHE A 101 -11.17 -2.28 13.70
C PHE A 101 -12.66 -2.52 13.89
N VAL A 102 -13.27 -3.32 13.01
CA VAL A 102 -14.71 -3.61 13.00
C VAL A 102 -15.01 -4.65 14.07
N THR A 103 -15.12 -4.19 15.30
CA THR A 103 -15.48 -5.00 16.47
C THR A 103 -16.98 -5.00 16.77
N GLU A 104 -17.72 -4.07 16.17
CA GLU A 104 -19.15 -3.82 16.39
C GLU A 104 -19.77 -3.13 15.16
N GLU A 105 -21.11 -3.11 15.09
CA GLU A 105 -21.85 -2.60 13.92
C GLU A 105 -21.66 -1.10 13.70
N SER A 106 -21.57 -0.29 14.75
CA SER A 106 -21.34 1.16 14.65
C SER A 106 -20.01 1.48 13.96
N ARG A 107 -18.93 0.76 14.29
CA ARG A 107 -17.63 0.93 13.62
C ARG A 107 -17.64 0.47 12.17
N ALA A 108 -18.49 -0.52 11.84
CA ALA A 108 -18.70 -0.91 10.44
C ALA A 108 -19.40 0.20 9.65
N GLU A 109 -20.37 0.88 10.27
CA GLU A 109 -21.05 2.04 9.68
C GLU A 109 -20.09 3.21 9.46
N GLU A 110 -19.25 3.54 10.45
CA GLU A 110 -18.21 4.58 10.31
C GLU A 110 -17.28 4.31 9.12
N LEU A 111 -16.85 3.06 8.89
CA LEU A 111 -16.02 2.72 7.73
C LEU A 111 -16.78 2.83 6.40
N ARG A 112 -18.06 2.44 6.35
CA ARG A 112 -18.88 2.59 5.14
C ARG A 112 -19.08 4.05 4.80
N ASP A 113 -19.33 4.89 5.80
CA ASP A 113 -19.46 6.34 5.63
C ASP A 113 -18.15 6.96 5.12
N LEU A 114 -17.00 6.48 5.62
CA LEU A 114 -15.69 6.92 5.14
C LEU A 114 -15.47 6.56 3.66
N VAL A 115 -15.82 5.34 3.24
CA VAL A 115 -15.73 4.95 1.82
C VAL A 115 -16.65 5.82 0.97
N GLN A 116 -17.89 6.05 1.41
CA GLN A 116 -18.86 6.88 0.69
C GLN A 116 -18.40 8.34 0.50
N GLN A 117 -17.58 8.88 1.40
CA GLN A 117 -17.02 10.24 1.27
C GLN A 117 -15.99 10.37 0.13
N HIS A 118 -15.45 9.25 -0.36
CA HIS A 118 -14.44 9.21 -1.40
C HIS A 118 -14.94 8.64 -2.75
N GLU A 119 -16.25 8.34 -2.86
CA GLU A 119 -16.95 8.00 -4.12
C GLU A 119 -17.51 9.26 -4.83
#